data_AF-A0A4C1SS04-F1
#
_entry.id   AF-A0A4C1SS04-F1
#
_cell.length_a   1.000
_cell.length_b   1.000
_cell.length_c   1.000
_cell.angle_alpha   90.00
_cell.angle_beta   90.00
_cell.angle_gamma   90.00
#
_symmetry.space_group_name_H-M   'P 1'
#
loop_
_entity.id
_entity.type
_entity.pdbx_description
1 polymer ?
#
loop_
_entity_poly.entity_id
_entity_poly.type
_entity_poly.pdbx_seq_one_letter_code
_entity_poly.pdbx_strand_id
1 'polypeptide(L)'
;MWDTTCRNWFRHFKNNDFKLEDKECSGALKKFEDEKLEELLDENRCQTLTELGKTLQVDESTVSKRLKVLGKIQKQGHWVPYELKPRDVERRFPMCELLLQQQKRKIFLHRIVTADGKWIHYNNPKHRKS
;
A
#
# COMPACT_ATOMS: atom_id res chain seq x y z
N MET A 1 39.17 -13.38 -27.91
CA MET A 1 38.07 -12.75 -27.15
C MET A 1 38.27 -11.24 -26.98
N TRP A 2 39.48 -10.73 -26.69
CA TRP A 2 39.74 -9.30 -26.49
C TRP A 2 39.75 -8.43 -27.77
N ASP A 3 40.16 -9.01 -28.91
CA ASP A 3 40.23 -8.30 -30.21
C ASP A 3 38.86 -7.79 -30.68
N THR A 4 37.81 -8.58 -30.45
CA THR A 4 36.44 -8.26 -30.85
C THR A 4 35.85 -7.10 -30.05
N THR A 5 36.16 -7.04 -28.75
CA THR A 5 35.72 -5.96 -27.85
C THR A 5 36.41 -4.64 -28.20
N CYS A 6 37.73 -4.66 -28.44
CA CYS A 6 38.49 -3.48 -28.88
C CYS A 6 37.97 -2.92 -30.22
N ARG A 7 37.66 -3.78 -31.20
CA ARG A 7 37.09 -3.34 -32.48
C ARG A 7 35.71 -2.71 -32.34
N ASN A 8 34.85 -3.25 -31.47
CA ASN A 8 33.53 -2.69 -31.23
C ASN A 8 33.58 -1.30 -30.57
N TRP A 9 34.43 -1.12 -29.56
CA TRP A 9 34.65 0.20 -28.95
C TRP A 9 35.25 1.21 -29.93
N PHE A 10 36.23 0.79 -30.73
CA PHE A 10 36.82 1.66 -31.75
C PHE A 10 35.79 2.12 -32.79
N ARG A 11 34.83 1.25 -33.15
CA ARG A 11 33.72 1.60 -34.04
C ARG A 11 32.74 2.59 -33.39
N HIS A 12 32.45 2.45 -32.10
CA HIS A 12 31.64 3.42 -31.34
C HIS A 12 32.29 4.81 -31.33
N PHE A 13 33.58 4.87 -31.00
CA PHE A 13 34.32 6.14 -30.98
C PHE A 13 34.46 6.78 -32.36
N LYS A 14 34.61 5.99 -33.44
CA LYS A 14 34.55 6.52 -34.82
C LYS A 14 33.20 7.12 -35.20
N ASN A 15 32.13 6.68 -34.56
CA ASN A 15 30.78 7.20 -34.78
C ASN A 15 30.44 8.36 -33.82
N ASN A 16 31.43 8.95 -33.13
CA ASN A 16 31.27 9.97 -32.08
C ASN A 16 30.36 9.55 -30.90
N ASP A 17 30.17 8.24 -30.68
CA ASP A 17 29.44 7.72 -29.54
C ASP A 17 30.41 7.42 -28.40
N PHE A 18 30.62 8.43 -27.54
CA PHE A 18 31.51 8.36 -26.37
C PHE A 18 30.77 7.95 -25.08
N LYS A 19 29.53 7.46 -25.18
CA LYS A 19 28.80 6.96 -24.02
C LYS A 19 29.51 5.69 -23.52
N LEU A 20 30.08 5.80 -22.33
CA LEU A 20 30.71 4.70 -21.61
C LEU A 20 29.71 3.86 -20.81
N GLU A 21 28.47 4.35 -20.66
CA GLU A 21 27.39 3.62 -20.03
C GLU A 21 26.89 2.51 -20.96
N ASP A 22 26.68 1.33 -20.40
CA ASP A 22 26.01 0.25 -21.11
C ASP A 22 24.63 0.73 -21.56
N LYS A 23 24.33 0.50 -22.83
CA LYS A 23 22.97 0.68 -23.35
C LYS A 23 22.03 -0.17 -22.52
N GLU A 24 20.79 0.29 -22.34
CA GLU A 24 19.76 -0.49 -21.67
C GLU A 24 19.78 -1.92 -22.22
N CYS A 25 20.29 -2.84 -21.41
CA CYS A 25 20.23 -4.24 -21.75
C CYS A 25 18.75 -4.57 -21.82
N SER A 26 18.33 -5.30 -22.85
CA SER A 26 17.01 -5.92 -22.88
C SER A 26 16.97 -6.88 -21.68
N GLY A 27 16.49 -6.39 -20.54
CA GLY A 27 16.37 -7.17 -19.33
C GLY A 27 15.46 -8.37 -19.56
N ALA A 28 15.37 -9.25 -18.56
CA ALA A 28 14.41 -10.35 -18.61
C ALA A 28 13.00 -9.80 -18.88
N LEU A 29 12.31 -10.40 -19.86
CA LEU A 29 10.93 -10.08 -20.19
C LEU A 29 10.07 -10.09 -18.92
N LYS A 30 9.23 -9.06 -18.75
CA LYS A 30 8.24 -9.01 -17.66
C LYS A 30 7.32 -10.24 -17.81
N LYS A 31 7.23 -11.06 -16.76
CA LYS A 31 6.38 -12.28 -16.76
C LYS A 31 4.88 -11.96 -16.77
N PHE A 32 4.49 -10.77 -16.31
CA PHE A 32 3.11 -10.26 -16.32
C PHE A 32 3.11 -8.72 -16.33
N GLU A 33 1.97 -8.13 -16.73
CA GLU A 33 1.73 -6.68 -16.76
C GLU A 33 1.39 -6.12 -15.37
N ASP A 34 1.82 -4.88 -15.08
CA ASP A 34 1.63 -4.29 -13.75
C ASP A 34 0.17 -3.99 -13.48
N GLU A 35 -0.52 -3.58 -14.53
CA GLU A 35 -1.93 -3.27 -14.60
C GLU A 35 -2.75 -4.45 -14.04
N LYS A 36 -2.42 -5.68 -14.46
CA LYS A 36 -3.09 -6.90 -13.98
C LYS A 36 -2.86 -7.16 -12.49
N LEU A 37 -1.68 -6.84 -11.97
CA LEU A 37 -1.41 -6.96 -10.53
C LEU A 37 -2.13 -5.87 -9.73
N GLU A 38 -2.24 -4.66 -10.27
CA GLU A 38 -2.99 -3.57 -9.63
C GLU A 38 -4.48 -3.86 -9.58
N GLU A 39 -5.07 -4.39 -10.66
CA GLU A 39 -6.48 -4.82 -10.69
C GLU A 39 -6.79 -5.84 -9.58
N LEU A 40 -5.93 -6.87 -9.42
CA LEU A 40 -6.11 -7.87 -8.35
C LEU A 40 -6.06 -7.27 -6.95
N LEU A 41 -5.20 -6.26 -6.74
CA LEU A 41 -5.10 -5.56 -5.46
C LEU A 41 -6.29 -4.64 -5.21
N ASP A 42 -6.87 -4.04 -6.24
CA ASP A 42 -8.05 -3.19 -6.11
C ASP A 42 -9.32 -4.01 -5.81
N GLU A 43 -9.43 -5.21 -6.37
CA GLU A 43 -10.49 -6.16 -6.01
C GLU A 43 -10.36 -6.65 -4.56
N ASN A 44 -9.15 -7.06 -4.14
CA ASN A 44 -8.91 -7.51 -2.77
C ASN A 44 -7.51 -7.17 -2.29
N ARG A 45 -7.43 -6.13 -1.45
CA ARG A 45 -6.19 -5.61 -0.86
C ARG A 45 -5.52 -6.55 0.15
N CYS A 46 -6.22 -7.59 0.61
CA CYS A 46 -5.75 -8.49 1.66
C CYS A 46 -5.24 -9.84 1.11
N GLN A 47 -5.08 -9.98 -0.20
CA GLN A 47 -4.57 -11.21 -0.82
C GLN A 47 -3.14 -11.52 -0.37
N THR A 48 -2.84 -12.82 -0.26
CA THR A 48 -1.50 -13.31 0.03
C THR A 48 -0.64 -13.35 -1.23
N LEU A 49 0.69 -13.29 -1.06
CA LEU A 49 1.62 -13.39 -2.19
C LEU A 49 1.47 -14.72 -2.94
N THR A 50 1.15 -15.80 -2.22
CA THR A 50 0.94 -17.13 -2.80
C THR A 50 -0.32 -17.19 -3.66
N GLU A 51 -1.43 -16.56 -3.23
CA GLU A 51 -2.66 -16.44 -4.04
C GLU A 51 -2.40 -15.63 -5.31
N LEU A 52 -1.75 -14.47 -5.17
CA LEU A 52 -1.35 -13.64 -6.30
C LEU A 52 -0.46 -14.41 -7.28
N GLY A 53 0.52 -15.17 -6.78
CA GLY A 53 1.41 -15.99 -7.59
C GLY A 53 0.65 -17.07 -8.36
N LYS A 54 -0.32 -17.74 -7.73
CA LYS A 54 -1.18 -18.73 -8.40
C LYS A 54 -2.02 -18.10 -9.51
N THR A 55 -2.67 -16.97 -9.24
CA THR A 55 -3.52 -16.27 -10.22
C THR A 55 -2.71 -15.74 -11.41
N LEU A 56 -1.50 -15.25 -11.16
CA LEU A 56 -0.59 -14.73 -12.17
C LEU A 56 0.31 -15.81 -12.80
N GLN A 57 0.21 -17.06 -12.35
CA GLN A 57 1.07 -18.19 -12.77
C GLN A 57 2.57 -17.90 -12.65
N VAL A 58 2.95 -17.20 -11.58
CA VAL A 58 4.35 -16.86 -11.27
C VAL A 58 4.71 -17.26 -9.85
N ASP A 59 6.02 -17.36 -9.61
CA ASP A 59 6.54 -17.59 -8.27
C ASP A 59 6.29 -16.40 -7.34
N GLU A 60 6.13 -16.69 -6.04
CA GLU A 60 5.87 -15.71 -4.99
C GLU A 60 6.96 -14.61 -4.93
N SER A 61 8.21 -14.99 -5.21
CA SER A 61 9.35 -14.06 -5.17
C SER A 61 9.25 -13.00 -6.26
N THR A 62 8.74 -13.37 -7.44
CA THR A 62 8.49 -12.44 -8.56
C THR A 62 7.40 -11.44 -8.17
N VAL A 63 6.30 -11.89 -7.56
CA VAL A 63 5.24 -10.99 -7.06
C VAL A 63 5.78 -10.04 -6.00
N SER A 64 6.52 -10.56 -5.02
CA SER A 64 7.13 -9.76 -3.94
C SER A 64 8.07 -8.67 -4.49
N LYS A 65 8.97 -9.04 -5.42
CA LYS A 65 9.86 -8.08 -6.08
C LYS A 65 9.06 -7.02 -6.83
N ARG A 66 7.98 -7.42 -7.52
CA ARG A 66 7.19 -6.49 -8.31
C ARG A 66 6.42 -5.49 -7.44
N LEU A 67 5.82 -5.95 -6.35
CA LEU A 67 5.17 -5.08 -5.37
C LEU A 67 6.12 -4.04 -4.78
N LYS A 68 7.39 -4.42 -4.54
CA LYS A 68 8.42 -3.48 -4.09
C LYS A 68 8.74 -2.41 -5.15
N VAL A 69 8.85 -2.81 -6.42
CA VAL A 69 9.07 -1.87 -7.54
C VAL A 69 7.88 -0.91 -7.68
N LEU A 70 6.66 -1.39 -7.46
CA LEU A 70 5.43 -0.57 -7.44
C LEU A 70 5.25 0.26 -6.16
N GLY A 71 6.18 0.16 -5.19
CA GLY A 71 6.09 0.89 -3.92
C GLY A 71 4.94 0.45 -3.01
N LYS A 72 4.36 -0.74 -3.22
CA LYS A 72 3.29 -1.26 -2.35
C LYS A 72 3.89 -1.81 -1.05
N ILE A 73 3.24 -1.53 0.08
CA ILE A 73 3.66 -1.96 1.42
C ILE A 73 2.49 -2.65 2.12
N GLN A 74 2.76 -3.78 2.75
CA GLN A 74 1.76 -4.47 3.56
C GLN A 74 1.51 -3.70 4.86
N LYS A 75 0.25 -3.36 5.13
CA LYS A 75 -0.20 -2.77 6.39
C LYS A 75 -1.24 -3.67 7.02
N GLN A 76 -1.21 -3.80 8.34
CA GLN A 76 -2.27 -4.50 9.05
C GLN A 76 -3.56 -3.68 9.00
N GLY A 77 -4.70 -4.39 8.94
CA GLY A 77 -6.02 -3.77 9.02
C GLY A 77 -6.23 -3.09 10.38
N HIS A 78 -7.06 -2.06 10.39
CA HIS A 78 -7.47 -1.41 11.63
C HIS A 78 -8.56 -2.24 12.31
N TRP A 79 -8.46 -2.38 13.63
CA TRP A 79 -9.54 -2.96 14.42
C TRP A 79 -10.73 -1.99 14.49
N VAL A 80 -11.88 -2.43 13.99
CA VAL A 80 -13.15 -1.70 14.10
C VAL A 80 -13.99 -2.37 15.21
N PRO A 81 -14.50 -1.61 16.22
CA PRO A 81 -15.13 -2.20 17.39
C PRO A 81 -16.39 -3.04 17.13
N TYR A 82 -17.17 -2.72 16.09
CA TYR A 82 -18.37 -3.47 15.70
C TYR A 82 -18.69 -3.25 14.23
N GLU A 83 -19.37 -4.23 13.65
CA GLU A 83 -19.95 -4.12 12.32
C GLU A 83 -21.25 -3.30 12.39
N LEU A 84 -21.30 -2.24 11.60
CA LEU A 84 -22.44 -1.33 11.56
C LEU A 84 -23.58 -1.91 10.72
N LYS A 85 -24.81 -1.87 11.22
CA LYS A 85 -25.99 -2.18 10.41
C LYS A 85 -26.25 -1.04 9.42
N PRO A 86 -26.82 -1.30 8.24
CA PRO A 86 -27.12 -0.26 7.25
C PRO A 86 -27.90 0.93 7.83
N ARG A 87 -28.91 0.64 8.68
CA ARG A 87 -29.70 1.67 9.37
C ARG A 87 -28.86 2.60 10.27
N ASP A 88 -27.83 2.06 10.92
CA ASP A 88 -26.97 2.85 11.80
C ASP A 88 -26.00 3.72 10.98
N VAL A 89 -25.54 3.22 9.83
CA VAL A 89 -24.75 4.01 8.87
C VAL A 89 -25.57 5.19 8.36
N GLU A 90 -26.79 4.93 7.88
CA GLU A 90 -27.72 5.93 7.37
C GLU A 90 -28.07 7.01 8.41
N ARG A 91 -28.19 6.64 9.68
CA ARG A 91 -28.47 7.59 10.76
C ARG A 91 -27.26 8.43 11.14
N ARG A 92 -26.05 7.84 11.15
CA ARG A 92 -24.82 8.52 11.60
C ARG A 92 -24.43 9.68 10.71
N PHE A 93 -24.49 9.50 9.40
CA PHE A 93 -24.06 10.52 8.44
C PHE A 93 -24.80 11.87 8.62
N PRO A 94 -26.15 11.94 8.55
CA PRO A 94 -26.88 13.20 8.69
C PRO A 94 -26.78 13.80 10.10
N MET A 95 -26.69 12.97 11.15
CA MET A 95 -26.47 13.47 12.51
C MET A 95 -25.12 14.18 12.63
N CYS A 96 -24.05 13.58 12.12
CA CYS A 96 -22.72 14.18 12.10
C CYS A 96 -22.70 15.47 11.27
N GLU A 97 -23.35 15.47 10.11
CA GLU A 97 -23.44 16.66 9.26
C GLU A 97 -24.18 17.81 9.96
N LEU A 98 -25.31 17.54 10.60
CA LEU A 98 -26.07 18.52 11.36
C LEU A 98 -25.24 19.11 12.51
N LEU A 99 -24.56 18.27 13.29
CA LEU A 99 -23.70 18.71 14.40
C LEU A 99 -22.52 19.55 13.89
N LEU A 100 -21.92 19.17 12.76
CA LEU A 100 -20.84 19.93 12.12
C LEU A 100 -21.32 21.31 11.65
N GLN A 101 -22.51 21.40 11.04
CA GLN A 101 -23.11 22.66 10.64
C GLN A 101 -23.40 23.56 11.84
N GLN A 102 -23.95 23.00 12.92
CA GLN A 102 -24.20 23.73 14.16
C GLN A 102 -22.90 24.29 14.76
N GLN A 103 -21.84 23.48 14.81
CA GLN A 103 -20.53 23.89 15.32
C GLN A 103 -19.92 25.03 14.51
N LYS A 104 -20.06 25.01 13.18
CA LYS A 104 -19.59 26.08 12.28
C LYS A 104 -20.36 27.39 12.48
N ARG A 105 -21.68 27.32 12.74
CA ARG A 105 -22.51 28.51 12.99
C ARG A 105 -22.24 29.11 14.37
N LYS A 106 -22.09 28.27 15.39
CA LYS A 106 -21.77 28.68 16.76
C LYS A 106 -21.03 27.57 17.47
N ILE A 107 -19.81 27.86 17.90
CA ILE A 107 -18.98 26.93 18.66
C ILE A 107 -19.71 26.57 19.95
N PHE A 108 -20.10 25.29 20.10
CA PHE A 108 -20.87 24.82 21.26
C PHE A 108 -20.14 23.73 22.05
N LEU A 109 -19.01 23.20 21.56
CA LEU A 109 -18.23 22.17 22.25
C LEU A 109 -17.86 22.54 23.70
N HIS A 110 -17.60 23.82 23.99
CA HIS A 110 -17.30 24.31 25.35
C HIS A 110 -18.44 24.13 26.36
N ARG A 111 -19.66 23.84 25.88
CA ARG A 111 -20.87 23.63 26.70
C ARG A 111 -21.18 22.15 26.91
N ILE A 112 -20.52 21.26 26.16
CA ILE A 112 -20.81 19.84 26.23
C ILE A 112 -20.09 19.24 27.44
N VAL A 113 -20.83 18.47 28.23
CA VAL A 113 -20.29 17.58 29.25
C VAL A 113 -20.61 16.16 28.84
N THR A 114 -19.58 15.32 28.67
CA THR A 114 -19.72 13.89 28.32
C THR A 114 -19.28 13.01 29.47
N ALA A 115 -19.96 11.90 29.68
CA ALA A 115 -19.56 10.85 30.62
C ALA A 115 -19.73 9.48 29.97
N ASP A 116 -18.79 8.57 30.23
CA ASP A 116 -18.84 7.16 29.82
C ASP A 116 -18.21 6.29 30.91
N GLY A 117 -18.65 5.03 30.99
CA GLY A 117 -18.15 4.05 31.94
C GLY A 117 -17.01 3.23 31.34
N LYS A 118 -15.85 3.21 32.00
CA LYS A 118 -14.73 2.34 31.61
C LYS A 118 -14.44 1.34 32.72
N TRP A 119 -14.41 0.06 32.35
CA TRP A 119 -14.00 -1.00 33.26
C TRP A 119 -12.50 -0.90 33.56
N ILE A 120 -12.15 -0.95 34.84
CA ILE A 120 -10.77 -1.00 35.33
C ILE A 120 -10.55 -2.38 35.93
N HIS A 121 -9.74 -3.20 35.27
CA HIS A 121 -9.38 -4.52 35.79
C HIS A 121 -8.32 -4.40 36.89
N TYR A 122 -8.46 -5.19 37.95
CA TYR A 122 -7.53 -5.21 39.09
C TYR A 122 -6.10 -5.56 38.66
N ASN A 123 -5.92 -6.53 37.76
CA ASN A 123 -4.63 -6.90 37.21
C ASN A 123 -4.59 -6.55 35.71
N ASN A 124 -3.87 -5.49 35.36
CA ASN A 124 -3.65 -5.08 33.98
C ASN A 124 -2.18 -5.35 33.59
N PRO A 125 -1.90 -6.42 32.82
CA PRO A 125 -0.52 -6.81 32.52
C PRO A 125 0.24 -5.78 31.67
N LYS A 126 -0.45 -4.82 31.04
CA LYS A 126 0.16 -3.70 30.31
C LYS A 126 0.72 -2.59 31.22
N HIS A 127 0.48 -2.68 32.52
CA HIS A 127 0.95 -1.75 33.55
C HIS A 127 1.94 -2.42 34.52
N ARG A 128 2.90 -3.21 34.01
CA ARG A 128 4.08 -3.53 34.81
C ARG A 128 4.95 -2.27 34.89
N LYS A 129 5.07 -1.69 36.08
CA LYS A 129 6.14 -0.73 36.36
C LYS A 129 7.45 -1.49 36.20
N SER A 130 8.30 -1.04 35.27
CA SER A 130 9.72 -1.41 35.25
C SER A 130 10.38 -1.02 36.56
#